data_AF-A0A7I7MNW0-F1
#
_entry.id   AF-A0A7I7MNW0-F1
#
_cell.length_a   1.000
_cell.length_b   1.000
_cell.length_c   1.000
_cell.angle_alpha   90.00
_cell.angle_beta   90.00
_cell.angle_gamma   90.00
#
_symmetry.space_group_name_H-M   'P 1'
#
loop_
_entity.id
_entity.type
_entity.pdbx_description
1 polymer ?
#
loop_
_entity_poly.entity_id
_entity_poly.type
_entity_poly.pdbx_seq_one_letter_code
_entity_poly.pdbx_strand_id
1 'polypeptide(L)'
;MAAEKRSQASQLVDMALMDFQLGVSDDGQAYGAFPDAPHVALPLRGGKLGLRNTLARTYFRRFDAAPSAQALSDACATIEGFAAEKPPRTLHLRVAGHGDKVFIDMADQRDRAIEIGGGTWRLVCSEELARMARTAPIPMFRRTELTAAMPDPVPAGTGDVDLLWKHVNVAPEDRPVLLAAMVAALVQPDAPHVILTFLAEHGSAKSTTVKRVVALIDPSVAPLRMPPATSNSGWPLRTGLG
;
A
#
# COMPACT_ATOMS: atom_id res chain seq x y z
N MET A 1 -13.23 35.11 33.40
CA MET A 1 -13.68 34.86 32.01
C MET A 1 -13.66 33.37 31.78
N ALA A 2 -14.82 32.75 31.51
CA ALA A 2 -14.84 31.33 31.18
C ALA A 2 -14.19 31.14 29.80
N ALA A 3 -13.19 30.26 29.70
CA ALA A 3 -12.57 29.95 28.42
C ALA A 3 -13.66 29.40 27.49
N GLU A 4 -13.88 30.07 26.36
CA GLU A 4 -14.89 29.68 25.38
C GLU A 4 -14.56 28.28 24.85
N LYS A 5 -15.55 27.37 24.91
CA LYS A 5 -15.35 25.98 24.50
C LYS A 5 -15.07 25.96 23.00
N ARG A 6 -13.85 25.57 22.61
CA ARG A 6 -13.45 25.47 21.18
C ARG A 6 -14.49 24.68 20.38
N SER A 7 -14.76 25.10 19.15
CA SER A 7 -15.70 24.40 18.25
C SER A 7 -15.30 22.95 17.99
N GLN A 8 -16.25 22.09 17.61
CA GLN A 8 -15.94 20.70 17.25
C GLN A 8 -14.89 20.61 16.14
N ALA A 9 -14.96 21.49 15.14
CA ALA A 9 -13.99 21.57 14.06
C ALA A 9 -12.58 21.89 14.58
N SER A 10 -12.46 22.88 15.47
CA SER A 10 -11.17 23.23 16.09
C SER A 10 -10.59 22.07 16.91
N GLN A 11 -11.43 21.36 17.66
CA GLN A 11 -10.99 20.19 18.44
C GLN A 11 -10.50 19.05 17.54
N LEU A 12 -11.17 18.81 16.40
CA LEU A 12 -10.74 17.82 15.41
C LEU A 12 -9.40 18.20 14.76
N VAL A 13 -9.18 19.49 14.47
CA VAL A 13 -7.89 19.99 13.97
C VAL A 13 -6.80 19.80 15.02
N ASP A 14 -7.06 20.17 16.28
CA ASP A 14 -6.12 19.98 17.37
C ASP A 14 -5.74 18.50 17.52
N MET A 15 -6.72 17.59 17.48
CA MET A 15 -6.47 16.16 17.49
C MET A 15 -5.60 15.72 16.31
N ALA A 16 -5.88 16.20 15.10
CA ALA A 16 -5.07 15.86 13.92
C ALA A 16 -3.61 16.32 14.09
N LEU A 17 -3.39 17.52 14.60
CA LEU A 17 -2.04 18.08 14.81
C LEU A 17 -1.29 17.44 15.98
N MET A 18 -1.99 16.92 16.98
CA MET A 18 -1.39 16.26 18.15
C MET A 18 -1.08 14.78 17.88
N ASP A 19 -2.01 14.08 17.23
CA ASP A 19 -2.00 12.61 17.16
C ASP A 19 -1.43 12.09 15.84
N PHE A 20 -1.24 12.95 14.83
CA PHE A 20 -0.80 12.54 13.49
C PHE A 20 0.34 13.40 12.94
N GLN A 21 1.19 12.76 12.15
CA GLN A 21 2.10 13.43 11.25
C GLN A 21 1.36 13.74 9.94
N LEU A 22 1.06 15.01 9.70
CA LEU A 22 0.43 15.46 8.45
C LEU A 22 1.45 15.53 7.31
N GLY A 23 0.99 15.25 6.10
CA GLY A 23 1.79 15.40 4.88
C GLY A 23 0.91 15.54 3.64
N VAL A 24 1.55 15.85 2.53
CA VAL A 24 0.91 15.97 1.21
C VAL A 24 1.65 15.07 0.23
N SER A 25 0.92 14.37 -0.63
CA SER A 25 1.51 13.54 -1.67
C SER A 25 1.88 14.34 -2.92
N ASP A 26 2.65 13.74 -3.83
CA ASP A 26 3.06 14.39 -5.09
C ASP A 26 1.88 14.80 -5.98
N ASP A 27 0.73 14.12 -5.87
CA ASP A 27 -0.54 14.47 -6.52
C ASP A 27 -1.40 15.47 -5.73
N GLY A 28 -0.82 16.11 -4.70
CA GLY A 28 -1.44 17.17 -3.90
C GLY A 28 -2.47 16.67 -2.88
N GLN A 29 -2.57 15.37 -2.62
CA GLN A 29 -3.54 14.85 -1.65
C GLN A 29 -3.00 14.90 -0.22
N ALA A 30 -3.74 15.54 0.68
CA ALA A 30 -3.41 15.54 2.10
C ALA A 30 -3.59 14.15 2.73
N TYR A 31 -2.71 13.80 3.65
CA TYR A 31 -2.79 12.58 4.46
C TYR A 31 -2.28 12.84 5.88
N GLY A 32 -2.57 11.90 6.78
CA GLY A 32 -1.89 11.79 8.07
C GLY A 32 -1.24 10.43 8.23
N ALA A 33 -0.29 10.31 9.13
CA ALA A 33 0.28 9.03 9.56
C ALA A 33 0.37 9.01 11.08
N PHE A 34 0.18 7.84 11.70
CA PHE A 34 0.39 7.74 13.14
C PHE A 34 1.89 7.81 13.46
N PRO A 35 2.30 8.43 14.58
CA PRO A 35 3.71 8.50 14.97
C PRO A 35 4.40 7.14 15.18
N ASP A 36 3.64 6.12 15.56
CA ASP A 36 4.11 4.73 15.76
C ASP A 36 4.06 3.89 14.46
N ALA A 37 3.35 4.36 13.43
CA ALA A 37 3.36 3.81 12.07
C ALA A 37 3.56 4.91 11.01
N PRO A 38 4.68 5.65 11.04
CA PRO A 38 4.86 6.86 10.24
C PRO A 38 5.05 6.59 8.74
N HIS A 39 5.19 5.32 8.35
CA HIS A 39 5.30 4.87 6.98
C HIS A 39 3.94 4.54 6.34
N VAL A 40 2.84 4.53 7.11
CA VAL A 40 1.50 4.23 6.57
C VAL A 40 0.68 5.52 6.48
N ALA A 41 0.43 5.96 5.26
CA ALA A 41 -0.41 7.12 4.98
C ALA A 41 -1.90 6.77 5.09
N LEU A 42 -2.62 7.56 5.87
CA LEU A 42 -4.09 7.63 5.95
C LEU A 42 -4.55 8.81 5.08
N PRO A 43 -5.04 8.59 3.86
CA PRO A 43 -5.51 9.70 3.02
C PRO A 43 -6.60 10.49 3.74
N LEU A 44 -6.56 11.81 3.68
CA LEU A 44 -7.54 12.66 4.37
C LEU A 44 -8.97 12.27 3.99
N ARG A 45 -9.18 12.01 2.70
CA ARG A 45 -10.45 11.56 2.09
C ARG A 45 -10.38 10.10 1.62
N GLY A 46 -9.88 9.18 2.45
CA GLY A 46 -9.64 7.76 2.09
C GLY A 46 -10.75 6.75 2.43
N GLY A 47 -12.00 7.18 2.61
CA GLY A 47 -13.08 6.28 3.03
C GLY A 47 -12.78 5.60 4.37
N LYS A 48 -12.97 4.27 4.48
CA LYS A 48 -12.77 3.51 5.73
C LYS A 48 -11.35 3.59 6.29
N LEU A 49 -10.35 3.71 5.41
CA LEU A 49 -8.93 3.81 5.76
C LEU A 49 -8.47 5.27 5.94
N GLY A 50 -9.36 6.24 5.74
CA GLY A 50 -9.00 7.65 5.72
C GLY A 50 -8.86 8.29 7.10
N LEU A 51 -8.08 9.36 7.16
CA LEU A 51 -7.88 10.15 8.37
C LEU A 51 -9.18 10.76 8.87
N ARG A 52 -10.06 11.25 7.98
CA ARG A 52 -11.38 11.81 8.37
C ARG A 52 -12.20 10.85 9.23
N ASN A 53 -12.29 9.58 8.84
CA ASN A 53 -13.04 8.57 9.60
C ASN A 53 -12.33 8.20 10.90
N THR A 54 -11.00 8.18 10.89
CA THR A 54 -10.19 7.98 12.10
C THR A 54 -10.40 9.11 13.11
N LEU A 55 -10.44 10.37 12.67
CA LEU A 55 -10.73 11.53 13.51
C LEU A 55 -12.15 11.46 14.08
N ALA A 56 -13.16 11.15 13.26
CA ALA A 56 -14.54 11.01 13.72
C ALA A 56 -14.68 9.93 14.82
N ARG A 57 -14.06 8.77 14.61
CA ARG A 57 -14.04 7.67 15.59
C ARG A 57 -13.32 8.07 16.89
N THR A 58 -12.17 8.72 16.78
CA THR A 58 -11.36 9.14 17.94
C THR A 58 -12.08 10.23 18.73
N TYR A 59 -12.75 11.17 18.04
CA TYR A 59 -13.56 12.21 18.65
C TYR A 59 -14.72 11.61 19.45
N PHE A 60 -15.46 10.66 18.86
CA PHE A 60 -16.53 9.96 19.58
C PHE A 60 -16.00 9.26 20.83
N ARG A 61 -14.89 8.51 20.73
CA ARG A 61 -14.29 7.84 21.89
C ARG A 61 -13.87 8.81 23.00
N ARG A 62 -13.44 10.02 22.64
CA ARG A 62 -12.94 11.02 23.60
C ARG A 62 -14.06 11.83 24.26
N PHE A 63 -15.14 12.10 23.54
CA PHE A 63 -16.18 13.04 23.98
C PHE A 63 -17.57 12.41 24.11
N ASP A 64 -17.70 11.11 23.84
CA ASP A 64 -18.95 10.35 23.83
C ASP A 64 -20.05 10.99 22.96
N ALA A 65 -19.63 11.64 21.86
CA ALA A 65 -20.50 12.34 20.95
C ALA A 65 -19.92 12.35 19.53
N ALA A 66 -20.76 12.12 18.51
CA ALA A 66 -20.32 12.19 17.13
C ALA A 66 -20.13 13.66 16.71
N PRO A 67 -19.05 14.00 16.00
CA PRO A 67 -18.91 15.34 15.43
C PRO A 67 -19.92 15.53 14.30
N SER A 68 -20.41 16.76 14.12
CA SER A 68 -21.30 17.06 13.00
C SER A 68 -20.59 16.92 11.65
N ALA A 69 -21.36 16.67 10.59
CA ALA A 69 -20.81 16.57 9.23
C ALA A 69 -20.10 17.86 8.79
N GLN A 70 -20.64 19.03 9.19
CA GLN A 70 -20.04 20.33 8.94
C GLN A 70 -18.70 20.47 9.67
N ALA A 71 -18.66 20.13 10.97
CA ALA A 71 -17.43 20.20 11.75
C ALA A 71 -16.30 19.33 11.17
N LEU A 72 -16.62 18.12 10.69
CA LEU A 72 -15.65 17.27 9.99
C LEU A 72 -15.18 17.90 8.68
N SER A 73 -16.08 18.53 7.92
CA SER A 73 -15.73 19.20 6.67
C SER A 73 -14.78 20.37 6.90
N ASP A 74 -15.11 21.25 7.85
CA ASP A 74 -14.31 22.44 8.19
C ASP A 74 -12.93 22.04 8.75
N ALA A 75 -12.90 21.01 9.60
CA ALA A 75 -11.66 20.45 10.11
C ALA A 75 -10.79 19.88 8.98
N CYS A 76 -11.36 19.09 8.06
CA CYS A 76 -10.61 18.55 6.92
C CYS A 76 -10.03 19.66 6.05
N ALA A 77 -10.79 20.71 5.73
CA ALA A 77 -10.30 21.84 4.96
C ALA A 77 -9.10 22.54 5.64
N THR A 78 -9.16 22.68 6.97
CA THR A 78 -8.07 23.25 7.77
C THR A 78 -6.83 22.33 7.79
N ILE A 79 -7.04 21.02 8.00
CA ILE A 79 -5.98 20.01 7.98
C ILE A 79 -5.29 19.94 6.62
N GLU A 80 -6.05 20.07 5.53
CA GLU A 80 -5.52 20.13 4.17
C GLU A 80 -4.58 21.34 3.99
N GLY A 81 -4.92 22.50 4.56
CA GLY A 81 -4.04 23.67 4.61
C GLY A 81 -2.73 23.40 5.35
N PHE A 82 -2.79 22.82 6.57
CA PHE A 82 -1.57 22.45 7.32
C PHE A 82 -0.73 21.39 6.63
N ALA A 83 -1.37 20.44 5.93
CA ALA A 83 -0.69 19.42 5.15
C ALA A 83 0.04 20.01 3.94
N ALA A 84 -0.56 21.01 3.28
CA ALA A 84 0.01 21.68 2.11
C ALA A 84 1.30 22.48 2.43
N GLU A 85 1.53 22.84 3.70
CA GLU A 85 2.78 23.46 4.14
C GLU A 85 3.97 22.48 4.21
N LYS A 86 3.71 21.17 4.08
CA LYS A 86 4.73 20.13 4.15
C LYS A 86 5.34 19.86 2.77
N PRO A 87 6.62 19.44 2.69
CA PRO A 87 7.19 19.01 1.43
C PRO A 87 6.42 17.80 0.88
N PRO A 88 6.05 17.78 -0.42
CA PRO A 88 5.41 16.63 -1.05
C PRO A 88 6.22 15.35 -0.92
N ARG A 89 5.53 14.22 -0.79
CA ARG A 89 6.13 12.89 -0.69
C ARG A 89 5.45 11.89 -1.61
N THR A 90 6.24 11.04 -2.25
CA THR A 90 5.72 9.91 -3.01
C THR A 90 5.07 8.89 -2.07
N LEU A 91 3.84 8.49 -2.40
CA LEU A 91 3.12 7.42 -1.72
C LEU A 91 3.09 6.18 -2.62
N HIS A 92 3.67 5.09 -2.13
CA HIS A 92 3.72 3.81 -2.82
C HIS A 92 2.52 2.94 -2.41
N LEU A 93 2.10 1.99 -3.25
CA LEU A 93 0.99 1.10 -2.87
C LEU A 93 1.48 -0.11 -2.07
N ARG A 94 2.47 -0.82 -2.61
CA ARG A 94 3.00 -2.06 -2.03
C ARG A 94 4.52 -2.06 -1.93
N VAL A 95 5.19 -1.69 -3.01
CA VAL A 95 6.65 -1.75 -3.15
C VAL A 95 7.21 -0.35 -3.36
N ALA A 96 8.29 -0.02 -2.67
CA ALA A 96 8.92 1.28 -2.71
C ALA A 96 10.45 1.16 -2.79
N GLY A 97 11.06 1.85 -3.74
CA GLY A 97 12.52 2.03 -3.78
C GLY A 97 12.97 3.06 -2.75
N HIS A 98 14.12 2.81 -2.10
CA HIS A 98 14.72 3.74 -1.14
C HIS A 98 16.24 3.61 -1.09
N GLY A 99 16.93 4.46 -1.84
CA GLY A 99 18.37 4.33 -2.03
C GLY A 99 18.71 3.03 -2.75
N ASP A 100 19.58 2.22 -2.15
CA ASP A 100 19.98 0.90 -2.64
C ASP A 100 19.07 -0.25 -2.13
N LYS A 101 17.99 0.10 -1.42
CA LYS A 101 17.06 -0.85 -0.82
C LYS A 101 15.67 -0.77 -1.44
N VAL A 102 14.91 -1.85 -1.25
CA VAL A 102 13.49 -1.90 -1.57
C VAL A 102 12.70 -2.26 -0.31
N PHE A 103 11.58 -1.59 -0.10
CA PHE A 103 10.67 -1.84 1.00
C PHE A 103 9.33 -2.35 0.46
N ILE A 104 8.79 -3.39 1.08
CA ILE A 104 7.49 -3.97 0.75
C ILE A 104 6.58 -3.85 1.98
N ASP A 105 5.47 -3.13 1.85
CA ASP A 105 4.43 -3.06 2.90
C ASP A 105 3.75 -4.41 3.06
N MET A 106 3.84 -5.01 4.26
CA MET A 106 3.13 -6.25 4.53
C MET A 106 1.62 -6.04 4.63
N ALA A 107 1.15 -4.81 4.88
CA ALA A 107 -0.25 -4.50 5.13
C ALA A 107 -0.90 -5.37 6.23
N ASP A 108 -0.09 -5.85 7.17
CA ASP A 108 -0.56 -6.62 8.31
C ASP A 108 -1.00 -5.70 9.46
N GLN A 109 -1.58 -6.27 10.50
CA GLN A 109 -2.05 -5.51 11.66
C GLN A 109 -0.91 -4.93 12.52
N ARG A 110 0.34 -5.29 12.23
CA ARG A 110 1.53 -4.85 12.96
C ARG A 110 2.31 -3.78 12.21
N ASP A 111 1.82 -3.35 11.05
CA ASP A 111 2.45 -2.35 10.18
C ASP A 111 3.93 -2.68 9.93
N ARG A 112 4.20 -3.95 9.61
CA ARG A 112 5.56 -4.40 9.26
C ARG A 112 5.86 -4.14 7.79
N ALA A 113 7.13 -4.01 7.48
CA ALA A 113 7.64 -4.01 6.12
C ALA A 113 8.73 -5.08 5.93
N ILE A 114 8.91 -5.54 4.69
CA ILE A 114 10.09 -6.30 4.29
C ILE A 114 11.09 -5.30 3.70
N GLU A 115 12.31 -5.28 4.22
CA GLU A 115 13.44 -4.54 3.65
C GLU A 115 14.31 -5.53 2.86
N ILE A 116 14.52 -5.27 1.57
CA ILE A 116 15.39 -6.02 0.67
C ILE A 116 16.60 -5.15 0.34
N GLY A 117 17.80 -5.70 0.48
CA GLY A 117 19.05 -5.00 0.18
C GLY A 117 20.28 -5.87 0.45
N GLY A 118 21.41 -5.55 -0.19
CA GLY A 118 22.68 -6.26 0.04
C GLY A 118 22.62 -7.78 -0.22
N GLY A 119 21.75 -8.23 -1.13
CA GLY A 119 21.57 -9.65 -1.45
C GLY A 119 20.77 -10.45 -0.41
N THR A 120 20.18 -9.80 0.59
CA THR A 120 19.32 -10.42 1.61
C THR A 120 18.02 -9.62 1.80
N TRP A 121 17.17 -10.11 2.69
CA TRP A 121 15.98 -9.40 3.14
C TRP A 121 15.76 -9.63 4.63
N ARG A 122 14.99 -8.73 5.27
CA ARG A 122 14.57 -8.86 6.66
C ARG A 122 13.20 -8.24 6.87
N LEU A 123 12.51 -8.68 7.93
CA LEU A 123 11.34 -7.96 8.45
C LEU A 123 11.80 -6.77 9.28
N VAL A 124 11.12 -5.64 9.09
CA VAL A 124 11.31 -4.40 9.84
C VAL A 124 10.00 -4.08 10.53
N CYS A 125 10.03 -3.95 11.86
CA CYS A 125 8.85 -3.61 12.64
C CYS A 125 8.55 -2.11 12.58
N SER A 126 7.30 -1.74 12.92
CA SER A 126 6.86 -0.36 12.86
C SER A 126 7.67 0.56 13.80
N GLU A 127 8.11 0.07 14.96
CA GLU A 127 8.95 0.84 15.88
C GLU A 127 10.33 1.15 15.30
N GLU A 128 10.92 0.20 14.56
CA GLU A 128 12.20 0.41 13.88
C GLU A 128 12.04 1.42 12.74
N LEU A 129 10.98 1.30 11.93
CA LEU A 129 10.63 2.27 10.90
C LEU A 129 10.43 3.68 11.51
N ALA A 130 9.73 3.78 12.64
CA ALA A 130 9.54 5.02 13.36
C ALA A 130 10.86 5.61 13.89
N ARG A 131 11.81 4.77 14.30
CA ARG A 131 13.17 5.21 14.65
C ARG A 131 13.93 5.74 13.43
N MET A 132 13.86 5.05 12.30
CA MET A 132 14.50 5.48 11.05
C MET A 132 13.95 6.83 10.57
N ALA A 133 12.63 7.03 10.65
CA ALA A 133 11.93 8.26 10.26
C ALA A 133 12.40 9.51 11.02
N ARG A 134 12.96 9.35 12.23
CA ARG A 134 13.49 10.48 13.02
C ARG A 134 14.84 11.00 12.49
N THR A 135 15.56 10.19 11.72
CA THR A 135 16.90 10.52 11.25
C THR A 135 16.96 10.79 9.75
N ALA A 136 16.05 10.20 8.98
CA ALA A 136 15.97 10.38 7.53
C ALA A 136 14.53 10.07 7.04
N PRO A 137 14.13 10.60 5.88
CA PRO A 137 12.89 10.18 5.24
C PRO A 137 12.88 8.66 4.99
N ILE A 138 11.76 7.99 5.25
CA ILE A 138 11.54 6.56 4.95
C ILE A 138 10.44 6.37 3.90
N PRO A 139 10.35 5.24 3.18
CA PRO A 139 9.24 5.00 2.28
C PRO A 139 7.87 5.14 2.93
N MET A 140 6.91 5.67 2.16
CA MET A 140 5.54 5.86 2.61
C MET A 140 4.58 5.07 1.74
N PHE A 141 3.63 4.40 2.38
CA PHE A 141 2.67 3.52 1.73
C PHE A 141 1.25 4.01 1.91
N ARG A 142 0.47 4.01 0.82
CA ARG A 142 -0.96 4.25 0.83
C ARG A 142 -1.69 2.95 0.53
N ARG A 143 -2.28 2.36 1.55
CA ARG A 143 -3.14 1.18 1.41
C ARG A 143 -4.49 1.57 0.81
N THR A 144 -5.05 0.68 0.00
CA THR A 144 -6.41 0.78 -0.54
C THR A 144 -7.29 -0.29 0.09
N GLU A 145 -8.62 -0.24 -0.13
CA GLU A 145 -9.51 -1.33 0.30
C GLU A 145 -9.18 -2.69 -0.34
N LEU A 146 -8.32 -2.69 -1.36
CA LEU A 146 -7.86 -3.89 -2.05
C LEU A 146 -6.52 -4.40 -1.54
N THR A 147 -5.80 -3.61 -0.75
CA THR A 147 -4.52 -4.02 -0.17
C THR A 147 -4.80 -5.01 0.96
N ALA A 148 -4.53 -6.29 0.74
CA ALA A 148 -4.62 -7.30 1.79
C ALA A 148 -3.24 -7.57 2.43
N ALA A 149 -3.27 -8.11 3.65
CA ALA A 149 -2.07 -8.51 4.37
C ALA A 149 -1.31 -9.60 3.61
N MET A 150 0.01 -9.45 3.52
CA MET A 150 0.91 -10.49 3.01
C MET A 150 1.03 -11.63 4.02
N PRO A 151 1.23 -12.87 3.55
CA PRO A 151 1.56 -13.97 4.44
C PRO A 151 2.89 -13.69 5.15
N ASP A 152 3.04 -14.24 6.36
CA ASP A 152 4.31 -14.17 7.06
C ASP A 152 5.39 -14.89 6.25
N PRO A 153 6.54 -14.22 5.95
CA PRO A 153 7.61 -14.87 5.25
C PRO A 153 8.30 -15.89 6.16
N VAL A 154 8.70 -17.02 5.58
CA VAL A 154 9.59 -17.97 6.26
C VAL A 154 10.97 -17.34 6.46
N PRO A 155 11.78 -17.79 7.42
CA PRO A 155 13.12 -17.25 7.64
C PRO A 155 13.95 -17.14 6.35
N ALA A 156 14.77 -16.09 6.24
CA ALA A 156 15.62 -15.89 5.07
C ALA A 156 16.53 -17.11 4.85
N GLY A 157 16.62 -17.57 3.60
CA GLY A 157 17.40 -18.74 3.21
C GLY A 157 16.74 -20.10 3.46
N THR A 158 15.55 -20.16 4.05
CA THR A 158 14.83 -21.44 4.28
C THR A 158 13.68 -21.69 3.30
N GLY A 159 13.50 -20.81 2.30
CA GLY A 159 12.46 -20.96 1.29
C GLY A 159 12.81 -22.00 0.23
N ASP A 160 11.79 -22.64 -0.34
CA ASP A 160 11.92 -23.57 -1.46
C ASP A 160 11.00 -23.11 -2.61
N VAL A 161 11.60 -22.62 -3.69
CA VAL A 161 10.87 -22.14 -4.87
C VAL A 161 10.17 -23.27 -5.61
N ASP A 162 10.62 -24.52 -5.47
CA ASP A 162 10.01 -25.65 -6.17
C ASP A 162 8.62 -25.99 -5.63
N LEU A 163 8.31 -25.55 -4.40
CA LEU A 163 6.95 -25.64 -3.84
C LEU A 163 5.95 -24.82 -4.66
N LEU A 164 6.36 -23.70 -5.27
CA LEU A 164 5.50 -22.88 -6.12
C LEU A 164 4.90 -23.72 -7.25
N TRP A 165 5.72 -24.55 -7.90
CA TRP A 165 5.34 -25.34 -9.06
C TRP A 165 4.31 -26.43 -8.77
N LYS A 166 4.12 -26.80 -7.49
CA LYS A 166 3.02 -27.68 -7.04
C LYS A 166 1.67 -26.97 -7.02
N HIS A 167 1.70 -25.63 -7.03
CA HIS A 167 0.52 -24.78 -6.89
C HIS A 167 0.20 -23.95 -8.13
N VAL A 168 1.06 -23.91 -9.15
CA VAL A 168 0.79 -23.21 -10.41
C VAL A 168 0.85 -24.18 -11.59
N ASN A 169 -0.16 -24.11 -12.46
CA ASN A 169 -0.18 -24.93 -13.69
C ASN A 169 0.55 -24.18 -14.81
N VAL A 170 1.89 -24.30 -14.83
CA VAL A 170 2.79 -23.63 -15.78
C VAL A 170 3.82 -24.65 -16.30
N ALA A 171 4.02 -24.67 -17.62
CA ALA A 171 4.95 -25.58 -18.28
C ALA A 171 6.39 -25.34 -17.77
N PRO A 172 7.23 -26.38 -17.59
CA PRO A 172 8.59 -26.23 -17.08
C PRO A 172 9.44 -25.16 -17.76
N GLU A 173 9.30 -25.03 -19.08
CA GLU A 173 9.97 -24.05 -19.95
C GLU A 173 9.58 -22.59 -19.66
N ASP A 174 8.37 -22.34 -19.16
CA ASP A 174 7.84 -21.00 -18.86
C ASP A 174 8.10 -20.56 -17.41
N ARG A 175 8.48 -21.49 -16.52
CA ARG A 175 8.73 -21.23 -15.10
C ARG A 175 9.76 -20.12 -14.85
N PRO A 176 10.91 -20.06 -15.57
CA PRO A 176 11.88 -18.98 -15.38
C PRO A 176 11.31 -17.59 -15.68
N VAL A 177 10.45 -17.47 -16.69
CA VAL A 177 9.84 -16.18 -17.07
C VAL A 177 8.85 -15.73 -16.00
N LEU A 178 8.00 -16.64 -15.51
CA LEU A 178 7.09 -16.34 -14.41
C LEU A 178 7.85 -15.93 -13.14
N LEU A 179 8.89 -16.69 -12.77
CA LEU A 179 9.71 -16.38 -11.60
C LEU A 179 10.42 -15.02 -11.73
N ALA A 180 11.01 -14.73 -12.90
CA ALA A 180 11.67 -13.47 -13.16
C ALA A 180 10.70 -12.29 -13.03
N ALA A 181 9.49 -12.40 -13.57
CA ALA A 181 8.47 -11.36 -13.46
C ALA A 181 7.97 -11.18 -12.02
N MET A 182 7.80 -12.28 -11.26
CA MET A 182 7.45 -12.23 -9.84
C MET A 182 8.52 -11.51 -9.01
N VAL A 183 9.80 -11.85 -9.22
CA VAL A 183 10.92 -11.21 -8.52
C VAL A 183 11.04 -9.75 -8.92
N ALA A 184 10.97 -9.44 -10.22
CA ALA A 184 11.04 -8.07 -10.73
C ALA A 184 9.95 -7.18 -10.11
N ALA A 185 8.73 -7.68 -9.93
CA ALA A 185 7.65 -6.96 -9.28
C ALA A 185 7.96 -6.56 -7.81
N LEU A 186 8.83 -7.33 -7.13
CA LEU A 186 9.19 -7.09 -5.73
C LEU A 186 10.48 -6.27 -5.54
N VAL A 187 11.37 -6.25 -6.54
CA VAL A 187 12.71 -5.64 -6.38
C VAL A 187 13.01 -4.52 -7.39
N GLN A 188 12.15 -4.30 -8.38
CA GLN A 188 12.29 -3.23 -9.37
C GLN A 188 11.08 -2.29 -9.35
N PRO A 189 10.86 -1.55 -8.25
CA PRO A 189 9.66 -0.71 -8.09
C PRO A 189 9.53 0.41 -9.14
N ASP A 190 10.65 0.91 -9.64
CA ASP A 190 10.68 2.06 -10.57
C ASP A 190 10.84 1.64 -12.04
N ALA A 191 10.85 0.33 -12.32
CA ALA A 191 10.95 -0.19 -13.68
C ALA A 191 9.56 -0.37 -14.31
N PRO A 192 9.43 -0.23 -15.65
CA PRO A 192 8.21 -0.61 -16.35
C PRO A 192 7.82 -2.06 -16.01
N HIS A 193 6.62 -2.24 -15.47
CA HIS A 193 6.17 -3.57 -15.05
C HIS A 193 5.80 -4.43 -16.25
N VAL A 194 6.27 -5.69 -16.23
CA VAL A 194 5.94 -6.69 -17.24
C VAL A 194 4.48 -7.12 -17.09
N ILE A 195 3.72 -7.06 -18.18
CA ILE A 195 2.36 -7.61 -18.23
C ILE A 195 2.45 -9.10 -18.57
N LEU A 196 2.26 -9.96 -17.56
CA LEU A 196 2.17 -11.40 -17.77
C LEU A 196 0.81 -11.80 -18.31
N THR A 197 0.79 -12.54 -19.42
CA THR A 197 -0.43 -13.08 -20.03
C THR A 197 -0.43 -14.60 -19.92
N PHE A 198 -1.47 -15.15 -19.27
CA PHE A 198 -1.65 -16.60 -19.15
C PHE A 198 -2.52 -17.14 -20.29
N LEU A 199 -1.88 -17.80 -21.27
CA LEU A 199 -2.55 -18.49 -22.37
C LEU A 199 -2.72 -19.98 -22.03
N ALA A 200 -3.92 -20.52 -22.28
CA ALA A 200 -4.27 -21.94 -22.15
C ALA A 200 -5.74 -22.14 -22.63
N GLU A 201 -6.19 -23.37 -22.76
CA GLU A 201 -7.54 -23.67 -23.25
C GLU A 201 -8.60 -23.38 -22.17
N HIS A 202 -9.87 -23.28 -22.57
CA HIS A 202 -10.97 -23.16 -21.61
C HIS A 202 -11.00 -24.40 -20.69
N GLY A 203 -11.14 -24.21 -19.37
CA GLY A 203 -11.12 -25.30 -18.39
C GLY A 203 -9.74 -25.65 -17.80
N SER A 204 -8.65 -25.04 -18.26
CA SER A 204 -7.26 -25.31 -17.82
C SER A 204 -6.84 -24.72 -16.45
N ALA A 205 -7.81 -24.33 -15.61
CA ALA A 205 -7.59 -23.73 -14.29
C ALA A 205 -6.76 -22.41 -14.24
N LYS A 206 -6.63 -21.66 -15.35
CA LYS A 206 -5.88 -20.40 -15.42
C LYS A 206 -6.22 -19.37 -14.35
N SER A 207 -7.52 -19.14 -14.14
CA SER A 207 -8.00 -18.19 -13.14
C SER A 207 -7.53 -18.57 -11.73
N THR A 208 -7.35 -19.85 -11.45
CA THR A 208 -6.81 -20.36 -10.19
C THR A 208 -5.30 -20.09 -10.09
N THR A 209 -4.54 -20.36 -11.15
CA THR A 209 -3.10 -20.05 -11.21
C THR A 209 -2.84 -18.56 -11.01
N VAL A 210 -3.56 -17.69 -11.74
CA VAL A 210 -3.44 -16.23 -11.62
C VAL A 210 -3.72 -15.77 -10.19
N LYS A 211 -4.81 -16.24 -9.58
CA LYS A 211 -5.14 -15.92 -8.18
C LYS A 211 -4.02 -16.30 -7.22
N ARG A 212 -3.40 -17.46 -7.40
CA ARG A 212 -2.30 -17.94 -6.54
C ARG A 212 -1.04 -17.10 -6.71
N VAL A 213 -0.67 -16.74 -7.94
CA VAL A 213 0.48 -15.86 -8.21
C VAL A 213 0.24 -14.47 -7.60
N VAL A 214 -0.93 -13.87 -7.84
CA VAL A 214 -1.28 -12.56 -7.26
C VAL A 214 -1.25 -12.61 -5.74
N ALA A 215 -1.79 -13.66 -5.11
CA ALA A 215 -1.80 -13.82 -3.66
C ALA A 215 -0.40 -13.92 -3.03
N LEU A 216 0.62 -14.33 -3.78
CA LEU A 216 2.00 -14.41 -3.30
C LEU A 216 2.75 -13.06 -3.41
N ILE A 217 2.38 -12.21 -4.36
CA ILE A 217 3.10 -10.96 -4.66
C ILE A 217 2.38 -9.74 -4.08
N ASP A 218 1.09 -9.57 -4.39
CA ASP A 218 0.27 -8.47 -3.90
C ASP A 218 -1.14 -9.00 -3.59
N PRO A 219 -1.33 -9.67 -2.44
CA PRO A 219 -2.61 -10.22 -2.09
C PRO A 219 -3.69 -9.13 -2.04
N SER A 220 -4.86 -9.48 -2.61
CA SER A 220 -6.01 -8.60 -2.71
C SER A 220 -7.31 -9.34 -2.43
N VAL A 221 -8.27 -8.65 -1.82
CA VAL A 221 -9.62 -9.17 -1.58
C VAL A 221 -10.43 -9.35 -2.88
N ALA A 222 -9.97 -8.77 -3.99
CA ALA A 222 -10.53 -8.95 -5.33
C ALA A 222 -9.41 -9.26 -6.35
N PRO A 223 -8.88 -10.50 -6.38
CA PRO A 223 -7.66 -10.85 -7.12
C PRO A 223 -7.86 -11.00 -8.64
N LEU A 224 -9.11 -11.08 -9.11
CA LEU A 224 -9.44 -11.04 -10.53
C LEU A 224 -10.16 -9.75 -10.83
N ARG A 225 -9.67 -9.00 -11.82
CA ARG A 225 -10.36 -7.84 -12.39
C ARG A 225 -10.68 -8.12 -13.84
N MET A 226 -11.85 -7.68 -14.28
CA MET A 226 -12.10 -7.56 -15.71
C MET A 226 -11.15 -6.48 -16.26
N PRO A 227 -10.62 -6.65 -17.48
CA PRO A 227 -9.93 -5.57 -18.14
C PRO A 227 -10.83 -4.32 -18.20
N PRO A 228 -10.26 -3.11 -18.21
CA PRO A 228 -11.03 -1.89 -18.39
C PRO A 228 -11.96 -2.02 -19.61
N ALA A 229 -13.16 -1.44 -19.53
CA ALA A 229 -14.10 -1.42 -20.64
C ALA A 229 -13.62 -0.48 -21.76
N THR A 230 -12.51 -0.81 -22.38
CA THR A 230 -12.04 -0.25 -23.64
C THR A 230 -11.02 -1.22 -24.23
N SER A 231 -11.49 -2.09 -25.11
CA SER A 231 -10.61 -2.78 -26.05
C SER A 231 -10.18 -1.73 -27.07
N ASN A 232 -8.88 -1.44 -27.19
CA ASN A 232 -8.16 -1.26 -28.46
C ASN A 232 -6.74 -0.68 -28.24
N SER A 233 -5.85 -1.38 -27.52
CA SER A 233 -4.41 -1.07 -27.56
C SER A 233 -3.59 -2.17 -26.91
N GLY A 234 -3.53 -3.33 -27.56
CA GLY A 234 -2.47 -4.31 -27.37
C GLY A 234 -2.04 -4.76 -28.75
N TRP A 235 -0.79 -4.48 -29.15
CA TRP A 235 -0.23 -4.94 -30.42
C TRP A 235 -0.20 -6.48 -30.42
N PRO A 236 -0.97 -7.17 -31.29
CA PRO A 236 -0.84 -8.60 -31.42
C PRO A 236 0.47 -8.91 -32.14
N LEU A 237 1.38 -9.62 -31.48
CA LEU A 237 2.47 -10.31 -32.17
C LEU A 237 1.83 -11.31 -33.14
N ARG A 238 1.95 -11.05 -34.44
CA ARG A 238 1.55 -12.00 -35.48
C ARG A 238 2.55 -13.14 -35.50
N THR A 239 2.09 -14.36 -35.27
CA THR A 239 2.79 -15.56 -35.74
C THR A 239 2.44 -15.77 -37.21
N GLY A 240 3.38 -15.46 -38.10
CA GLY A 240 3.36 -16.03 -39.44
C GLY A 240 4.00 -17.42 -39.39
N LEU A 241 3.44 -18.37 -40.14
CA LEU A 241 4.11 -19.10 -41.22
C LEU A 241 3.16 -20.20 -41.73
N GLY A 242 3.16 -20.37 -43.06
CA GLY A 242 2.87 -21.59 -43.85
C GLY A 242 1.86 -22.59 -43.35
#